data_AF-F4SDH7-F1
#
_entry.id   AF-F4SDH7-F1
#
_cell.length_a   1.000
_cell.length_b   1.000
_cell.length_c   1.000
_cell.angle_alpha   90.00
_cell.angle_beta   90.00
_cell.angle_gamma   90.00
#
_symmetry.space_group_name_H-M   'P 1'
#
loop_
_entity.id
_entity.type
_entity.pdbx_description
1 polymer ?
#
loop_
_entity_poly.entity_id
_entity_poly.type
_entity_poly.pdbx_seq_one_letter_code
_entity_poly.pdbx_strand_id
1 'polypeptide(L)'
;MSTPTRFHMFLPNYILEFVVCDETSSKIDPDLFLSKATTSQIVEVIISFYPHLRFTEDAQQDHELILKIFVEMIAPRLSNVIIPLNRKTDYLQAALHTPLHDAQPLIRWVTCSADIDTKRIQHFELFCLANPKNRQYRLAAEDIEQFVKTYKYLNQAEVNEILNIQDDADEALNNATSYLRGSHESIESIQLLLRNPNLSPADCQHLDERLRCTNALLVSHQKMFDGAILDVGFVQALGKYHKEILAKHTARVSN
;
A
#
# COMPACT_ATOMS: atom_id res chain seq x y z
N MET A 1 10.40 3.26 0.20
CA MET A 1 10.14 3.28 1.66
C MET A 1 9.77 1.86 2.08
N SER A 2 10.23 1.37 3.23
CA SER A 2 9.86 0.01 3.71
C SER A 2 8.37 -0.02 4.06
N THR A 3 7.63 -1.04 3.60
CA THR A 3 6.27 -1.30 4.09
C THR A 3 6.29 -1.42 5.61
N PRO A 4 5.43 -0.68 6.35
CA PRO A 4 5.40 -0.79 7.79
C PRO A 4 5.12 -2.24 8.19
N THR A 5 5.92 -2.74 9.12
CA THR A 5 5.85 -4.11 9.62
C THR A 5 5.32 -4.06 11.05
N ARG A 6 4.19 -4.73 11.29
CA ARG A 6 3.50 -4.71 12.58
C ARG A 6 3.83 -5.97 13.37
N PHE A 7 4.52 -5.78 14.49
CA PHE A 7 4.87 -6.84 15.44
C PHE A 7 3.87 -7.01 16.58
N HIS A 8 2.94 -6.05 16.72
CA HIS A 8 1.98 -6.02 17.81
C HIS A 8 0.59 -5.67 17.30
N MET A 9 -0.44 -6.23 17.92
CA MET A 9 -1.83 -5.89 17.61
C MET A 9 -2.69 -5.68 18.84
N PHE A 10 -3.67 -4.80 18.74
CA PHE A 10 -4.71 -4.66 19.75
C PHE A 10 -5.85 -5.63 19.46
N LEU A 11 -6.14 -6.49 20.42
CA LEU A 11 -7.24 -7.44 20.40
C LEU A 11 -8.16 -7.19 21.61
N PRO A 12 -9.46 -7.51 21.51
CA PRO A 12 -10.35 -7.46 22.66
C PRO A 12 -9.94 -8.49 23.72
N ASN A 13 -9.97 -8.11 25.01
CA ASN A 13 -9.50 -8.99 26.10
C ASN A 13 -10.32 -10.29 26.24
N TYR A 14 -11.61 -10.27 25.87
CA TYR A 14 -12.46 -11.46 25.89
C TYR A 14 -11.92 -12.58 24.99
N ILE A 15 -11.06 -12.28 24.00
CA ILE A 15 -10.46 -13.32 23.14
C ILE A 15 -9.63 -14.34 23.95
N LEU A 16 -9.16 -13.94 25.13
CA LEU A 16 -8.38 -14.80 26.02
C LEU A 16 -9.22 -15.90 26.69
N GLU A 17 -10.55 -15.78 26.70
CA GLU A 17 -11.46 -16.83 27.21
C GLU A 17 -11.46 -18.08 26.30
N PHE A 18 -10.93 -17.94 25.08
CA PHE A 18 -10.88 -18.99 24.07
C PHE A 18 -9.47 -19.57 23.89
N VAL A 19 -8.58 -19.33 24.86
CA VAL A 19 -7.22 -19.89 24.84
C VAL A 19 -7.25 -21.32 25.35
N VAL A 20 -6.71 -22.22 24.53
CA VAL A 20 -6.44 -23.62 24.90
C VAL A 20 -4.95 -23.76 25.19
N CYS A 21 -4.65 -24.40 26.32
CA CYS A 21 -3.28 -24.68 26.75
C CYS A 21 -2.96 -26.15 26.48
N ASP A 22 -2.09 -26.39 25.52
CA ASP A 22 -1.42 -27.69 25.36
C ASP A 22 -0.09 -27.69 26.12
N GLU A 23 0.52 -28.86 26.30
CA GLU A 23 1.79 -29.05 27.01
C GLU A 23 2.95 -28.19 26.47
N THR A 24 2.85 -27.70 25.24
CA THR A 24 3.92 -26.96 24.54
C THR A 24 3.51 -25.57 24.04
N SER A 25 2.22 -25.20 24.07
CA SER A 25 1.78 -23.87 23.60
C SER A 25 0.39 -23.49 24.10
N SER A 26 0.20 -22.21 24.41
CA SER A 26 -1.12 -21.60 24.57
C SER A 26 -1.52 -20.90 23.29
N LYS A 27 -2.68 -21.24 22.71
CA LYS A 27 -3.17 -20.67 21.45
C LYS A 27 -4.65 -20.35 21.57
N ILE A 28 -5.11 -19.35 20.83
CA ILE A 28 -6.55 -19.06 20.69
C ILE A 28 -7.14 -20.12 19.77
N ASP A 29 -8.16 -20.83 20.25
CA ASP A 29 -8.91 -21.81 19.47
C ASP A 29 -10.00 -21.10 18.64
N PRO A 30 -9.88 -21.07 17.30
CA PRO A 30 -10.84 -20.40 16.44
C PRO A 30 -12.24 -21.03 16.49
N ASP A 31 -12.32 -22.35 16.60
CA ASP A 31 -13.60 -23.08 16.59
C ASP A 31 -14.34 -22.85 17.92
N LEU A 32 -13.59 -22.88 19.03
CA LEU A 32 -14.14 -22.54 20.35
C LEU A 32 -14.65 -21.09 20.39
N PHE A 33 -13.92 -20.15 19.78
CA PHE A 33 -14.38 -18.77 19.64
C PHE A 33 -15.68 -18.67 18.83
N LEU A 34 -15.71 -19.26 17.63
CA LEU A 34 -16.88 -19.23 16.75
C LEU A 34 -18.12 -19.88 17.38
N SER A 35 -17.94 -20.88 18.25
CA SER A 35 -19.07 -21.56 18.92
C SER A 35 -19.83 -20.69 19.92
N LYS A 36 -19.24 -19.59 20.40
CA LYS A 36 -19.78 -18.75 21.48
C LYS A 36 -19.83 -17.25 21.15
N ALA A 37 -19.06 -16.80 20.18
CA ALA A 37 -18.98 -15.39 19.84
C ALA A 37 -20.24 -14.89 19.11
N THR A 38 -20.66 -13.67 19.45
CA THR A 38 -21.66 -12.93 18.68
C THR A 38 -21.07 -12.42 17.37
N THR A 39 -21.92 -12.15 16.37
CA THR A 39 -21.48 -11.57 15.09
C THR A 39 -20.65 -10.29 15.29
N SER A 40 -21.06 -9.41 16.21
CA SER A 40 -20.32 -8.18 16.51
C SER A 40 -18.92 -8.44 17.07
N GLN A 41 -18.76 -9.44 17.92
CA GLN A 41 -17.43 -9.85 18.44
C GLN A 41 -16.55 -10.41 17.31
N ILE A 42 -17.13 -11.20 16.40
CA ILE A 42 -16.39 -11.72 15.24
C ILE A 42 -15.92 -10.57 14.34
N VAL A 43 -16.79 -9.59 14.06
CA VAL A 43 -16.45 -8.37 13.31
C VAL A 43 -15.32 -7.58 13.99
N GLU A 44 -15.40 -7.38 15.31
CA GLU A 44 -14.38 -6.67 16.06
C GLU A 44 -13.00 -7.31 15.92
N VAL A 45 -12.92 -8.64 16.04
CA VAL A 45 -11.66 -9.38 15.84
C VAL A 45 -11.19 -9.28 14.39
N ILE A 46 -12.08 -9.35 13.40
CA ILE A 46 -11.70 -9.16 11.98
C ILE A 46 -11.04 -7.78 11.79
N ILE A 47 -11.63 -6.72 12.32
CA ILE A 47 -11.14 -5.34 12.21
C ILE A 47 -9.79 -5.17 12.92
N SER A 48 -9.54 -5.86 14.04
CA SER A 48 -8.23 -5.85 14.72
C SER A 48 -7.09 -6.36 13.82
N PHE A 49 -7.35 -7.39 13.01
CA PHE A 49 -6.40 -7.96 12.05
C PHE A 49 -6.34 -7.18 10.73
N TYR A 50 -7.48 -6.70 10.23
CA TYR A 50 -7.62 -6.01 8.96
C TYR A 50 -8.36 -4.68 9.13
N PRO A 51 -7.69 -3.65 9.69
CA PRO A 51 -8.34 -2.38 10.05
C PRO A 51 -8.80 -1.54 8.85
N HIS A 52 -8.42 -1.93 7.63
CA HIS A 52 -8.85 -1.31 6.37
C HIS A 52 -10.17 -1.90 5.83
N LEU A 53 -10.65 -3.03 6.35
CA LEU A 53 -11.97 -3.55 5.99
C LEU A 53 -13.05 -2.66 6.60
N ARG A 54 -14.06 -2.33 5.79
CA ARG A 54 -15.28 -1.64 6.21
C ARG A 54 -16.48 -2.44 5.75
N PHE A 55 -17.41 -2.64 6.65
CA PHE A 55 -18.63 -3.40 6.39
C PHE A 55 -19.80 -2.44 6.30
N THR A 56 -20.66 -2.64 5.30
CA THR A 56 -21.99 -2.01 5.28
C THR A 56 -22.86 -2.54 6.43
N GLU A 57 -23.92 -1.81 6.80
CA GLU A 57 -24.82 -2.24 7.88
C GLU A 57 -25.37 -3.65 7.65
N ASP A 58 -25.82 -3.93 6.41
CA ASP A 58 -26.33 -5.26 6.03
C ASP A 58 -25.25 -6.34 6.15
N ALA A 59 -24.03 -6.07 5.68
CA ALA A 59 -22.92 -7.01 5.75
C ALA A 59 -22.44 -7.28 7.19
N GLN A 60 -22.63 -6.34 8.12
CA GLN A 60 -22.33 -6.58 9.55
C GLN A 60 -23.33 -7.53 10.21
N GLN A 61 -24.56 -7.61 9.67
CA GLN A 61 -25.61 -8.49 10.19
C GLN A 61 -25.63 -9.85 9.48
N ASP A 62 -24.98 -9.98 8.32
CA ASP A 62 -24.85 -11.24 7.60
C ASP A 62 -23.87 -12.18 8.31
N HIS A 63 -24.43 -13.04 9.16
CA HIS A 63 -23.64 -13.99 9.96
C HIS A 63 -22.82 -14.96 9.10
N GLU A 64 -23.35 -15.43 7.96
CA GLU A 64 -22.63 -16.36 7.09
C GLU A 64 -21.43 -15.70 6.42
N LEU A 65 -21.60 -14.45 5.96
CA LEU A 65 -20.51 -13.65 5.41
C LEU A 65 -19.40 -13.43 6.44
N ILE A 66 -19.77 -12.99 7.64
CA ILE A 66 -18.81 -12.69 8.71
C ILE A 66 -18.06 -13.97 9.14
N LEU A 67 -18.76 -15.10 9.27
CA LEU A 67 -18.14 -16.39 9.55
C LEU A 67 -17.15 -16.80 8.46
N LYS A 68 -17.55 -16.69 7.19
CA LYS A 68 -16.68 -17.03 6.05
C LYS A 68 -15.40 -16.20 6.07
N ILE A 69 -15.52 -14.89 6.27
CA ILE A 69 -14.37 -13.99 6.38
C ILE A 69 -13.46 -14.39 7.53
N PHE A 70 -14.04 -14.67 8.69
CA PHE A 70 -13.27 -15.06 9.86
C PHE A 70 -12.49 -16.36 9.61
N VAL A 71 -13.15 -17.39 9.10
CA VAL A 71 -12.54 -18.70 8.84
C VAL A 71 -11.42 -18.58 7.79
N GLU A 72 -11.64 -17.84 6.71
CA GLU A 72 -10.66 -17.74 5.62
C GLU A 72 -9.49 -16.79 5.94
N MET A 73 -9.73 -15.69 6.66
CA MET A 73 -8.75 -14.60 6.83
C MET A 73 -8.13 -14.52 8.23
N ILE A 74 -8.89 -14.87 9.27
CA ILE A 74 -8.53 -14.64 10.67
C ILE A 74 -8.07 -15.91 11.35
N ALA A 75 -8.83 -17.00 11.24
CA ALA A 75 -8.56 -18.27 11.92
C ALA A 75 -7.10 -18.77 11.71
N PRO A 76 -6.53 -18.73 10.48
CA PRO A 76 -5.14 -19.15 10.27
C PRO A 76 -4.10 -18.27 10.99
N ARG A 77 -4.45 -17.02 11.32
CA ARG A 77 -3.54 -16.03 11.93
C ARG A 77 -3.63 -15.99 13.45
N LEU A 78 -4.70 -16.53 14.06
CA LEU A 78 -4.85 -16.57 15.51
C LEU A 78 -3.75 -17.39 16.20
N SER A 79 -3.23 -18.40 15.52
CA SER A 79 -2.09 -19.20 16.00
C SER A 79 -0.78 -18.41 16.12
N ASN A 80 -0.68 -17.26 15.44
CA ASN A 80 0.50 -16.38 15.50
C ASN A 80 0.43 -15.38 16.66
N VAL A 81 -0.68 -15.30 17.38
CA VAL A 81 -0.87 -14.38 18.51
C VAL A 81 -0.16 -14.94 19.74
N ILE A 82 0.78 -14.19 20.28
CA ILE A 82 1.46 -14.54 21.54
C ILE A 82 0.56 -14.10 22.70
N ILE A 83 0.13 -15.05 23.51
CA ILE A 83 -0.78 -14.81 24.63
C ILE A 83 -0.07 -14.00 25.73
N PRO A 84 -0.51 -12.76 26.03
CA PRO A 84 0.11 -11.96 27.07
C PRO A 84 -0.25 -12.48 28.47
N LEU A 85 0.70 -12.33 29.39
CA LEU A 85 0.54 -12.72 30.80
C LEU A 85 -0.33 -11.73 31.61
N ASN A 86 -0.50 -10.50 31.12
CA ASN A 86 -1.19 -9.42 31.85
C ASN A 86 -2.58 -9.15 31.24
N ARG A 87 -3.63 -9.20 32.07
CA ARG A 87 -5.06 -9.24 31.65
C ARG A 87 -5.89 -8.05 32.15
N LYS A 88 -5.25 -6.94 32.54
CA LYS A 88 -5.87 -5.84 33.30
C LYS A 88 -6.60 -4.76 32.48
N THR A 89 -6.73 -4.92 31.18
CA THR A 89 -7.30 -3.90 30.28
C THR A 89 -8.38 -4.50 29.37
N ASP A 90 -9.31 -3.67 28.86
CA ASP A 90 -10.38 -4.10 27.95
C ASP A 90 -9.84 -4.56 26.58
N TYR A 91 -8.68 -4.02 26.20
CA TYR A 91 -7.92 -4.42 25.03
C TYR A 91 -6.53 -4.90 25.42
N LEU A 92 -6.07 -5.97 24.78
CA LEU A 92 -4.74 -6.53 24.95
C LEU A 92 -3.85 -6.13 23.77
N GLN A 93 -2.62 -5.72 24.05
CA GLN A 93 -1.59 -5.58 23.03
C GLN A 93 -0.85 -6.93 22.91
N ALA A 94 -1.20 -7.74 21.92
CA ALA A 94 -0.55 -9.01 21.66
C ALA A 94 0.66 -8.82 20.76
N ALA A 95 1.76 -9.49 21.10
CA ALA A 95 2.87 -9.70 20.18
C ALA A 95 2.51 -10.78 19.15
N LEU A 96 3.16 -10.75 17.99
CA LEU A 96 2.96 -11.73 16.92
C LEU A 96 4.23 -12.53 16.67
N HIS A 97 4.10 -13.85 16.53
CA HIS A 97 5.21 -14.74 16.15
C HIS A 97 5.75 -14.43 14.75
N THR A 98 4.86 -14.05 13.84
CA THR A 98 5.20 -13.60 12.49
C THR A 98 4.63 -12.21 12.30
N PRO A 99 5.45 -11.21 11.92
CA PRO A 99 4.95 -9.87 11.73
C PRO A 99 3.93 -9.80 10.58
N LEU A 100 2.97 -8.89 10.71
CA LEU A 100 2.07 -8.55 9.62
C LEU A 100 2.74 -7.49 8.74
N HIS A 101 2.76 -7.74 7.44
CA HIS A 101 3.14 -6.72 6.47
C HIS A 101 1.92 -5.81 6.27
N ASP A 102 1.95 -4.63 6.86
CA ASP A 102 0.98 -3.58 6.59
C ASP A 102 1.40 -2.91 5.28
N ALA A 103 1.25 -3.60 4.16
CA ALA A 103 1.08 -2.90 2.90
C ALA A 103 -0.22 -2.10 3.08
N GLN A 104 -0.18 -0.82 3.52
CA GLN A 104 -1.38 -0.03 3.82
C GLN A 104 -2.39 -0.15 2.68
N PRO A 105 -3.43 -0.99 2.79
CA PRO A 105 -4.39 -1.16 1.72
C PRO A 105 -5.38 0.00 1.84
N LEU A 106 -5.89 0.46 0.71
CA LEU A 106 -7.06 1.30 0.68
C LEU A 106 -8.21 0.63 1.43
N ILE A 107 -9.05 1.49 1.99
CA ILE A 107 -10.30 1.07 2.61
C ILE A 107 -11.08 0.19 1.63
N ARG A 108 -11.35 -1.05 2.04
CA ARG A 108 -12.12 -2.01 1.24
C ARG A 108 -13.49 -2.18 1.86
N TRP A 109 -14.50 -1.83 1.09
CA TRP A 109 -15.90 -2.06 1.45
C TRP A 109 -16.27 -3.51 1.18
N VAL A 110 -16.85 -4.15 2.19
CA VAL A 110 -17.41 -5.50 2.15
C VAL A 110 -18.92 -5.37 2.17
N THR A 111 -19.53 -5.83 1.08
CA THR A 111 -20.98 -5.82 0.86
C THR A 111 -21.54 -7.24 0.74
N CYS A 112 -20.73 -8.18 0.22
CA CYS A 112 -21.13 -9.56 0.03
C CYS A 112 -19.92 -10.51 0.07
N SER A 113 -20.20 -11.82 0.03
CA SER A 113 -19.16 -12.87 0.09
C SER A 113 -18.28 -12.95 -1.16
N ALA A 114 -18.66 -12.31 -2.26
CA ALA A 114 -17.86 -12.22 -3.48
C ALA A 114 -16.75 -11.15 -3.37
N ASP A 115 -16.85 -10.21 -2.43
CA ASP A 115 -15.83 -9.17 -2.19
C ASP A 115 -14.56 -9.75 -1.52
N ILE A 116 -14.69 -10.96 -0.98
CA ILE A 116 -13.68 -11.64 -0.18
C ILE A 116 -13.20 -12.88 -0.95
N ASP A 117 -12.18 -12.64 -1.78
CA ASP A 117 -11.34 -13.70 -2.36
C ASP A 117 -9.93 -13.52 -1.80
N THR A 118 -9.62 -14.31 -0.78
CA THR A 118 -8.34 -14.22 -0.05
C THR A 118 -7.13 -14.45 -0.93
N LYS A 119 -7.24 -15.35 -1.93
CA LYS A 119 -6.15 -15.62 -2.87
C LYS A 119 -5.92 -14.45 -3.80
N ARG A 120 -7.01 -13.88 -4.32
CA ARG A 120 -6.95 -12.68 -5.16
C ARG A 120 -6.35 -11.50 -4.40
N ILE A 121 -6.79 -11.26 -3.17
CA ILE A 121 -6.29 -10.18 -2.30
C ILE A 121 -4.79 -10.34 -2.10
N GLN A 122 -4.35 -11.51 -1.63
CA GLN A 122 -2.94 -11.76 -1.35
C GLN A 122 -2.08 -11.64 -2.61
N HIS A 123 -2.55 -12.17 -3.74
CA HIS A 123 -1.82 -12.06 -5.01
C HIS A 123 -1.65 -10.59 -5.40
N PHE A 124 -2.73 -9.81 -5.36
CA PHE A 124 -2.68 -8.39 -5.71
C PHE A 124 -1.73 -7.60 -4.80
N GLU A 125 -1.84 -7.80 -3.49
CA GLU A 125 -1.01 -7.10 -2.50
C GLU A 125 0.48 -7.45 -2.61
N LEU A 126 0.81 -8.73 -2.81
CA LEU A 126 2.19 -9.19 -2.85
C LEU A 126 2.88 -8.91 -4.19
N PHE A 127 2.17 -9.05 -5.30
CA PHE A 127 2.79 -9.00 -6.64
C PHE A 127 2.44 -7.71 -7.38
N CYS A 128 1.19 -7.24 -7.34
CA CYS A 128 0.79 -6.06 -8.11
C CYS A 128 1.15 -4.73 -7.42
N LEU A 129 1.18 -4.69 -6.08
CA LEU A 129 1.45 -3.45 -5.33
C LEU A 129 2.91 -3.25 -4.92
N ALA A 130 3.78 -4.25 -5.08
CA ALA A 130 5.18 -4.13 -4.68
C ALA A 130 5.97 -3.17 -5.59
N ASN A 131 5.84 -3.31 -6.90
CA ASN A 131 6.57 -2.52 -7.89
C ASN A 131 6.12 -1.05 -7.98
N PRO A 132 4.82 -0.71 -7.93
CA PRO A 132 4.39 0.68 -7.90
C PRO A 132 4.94 1.45 -6.71
N LYS A 133 4.98 0.83 -5.52
CA LYS A 133 5.54 1.44 -4.29
C LYS A 133 7.03 1.77 -4.41
N ASN A 134 7.72 1.09 -5.32
CA ASN A 134 9.13 1.32 -5.64
C ASN A 134 9.33 2.17 -6.90
N ARG A 135 8.27 2.80 -7.42
CA ARG A 135 8.25 3.60 -8.65
C ARG A 135 8.66 2.82 -9.91
N GLN A 136 8.47 1.50 -9.88
CA GLN A 136 8.75 0.62 -11.01
C GLN A 136 7.46 0.35 -11.79
N TYR A 137 6.86 1.42 -12.32
CA TYR A 137 5.50 1.37 -12.88
C TYR A 137 5.36 0.44 -14.08
N ARG A 138 6.39 0.33 -14.93
CA ARG A 138 6.38 -0.59 -16.08
C ARG A 138 6.36 -2.05 -15.66
N LEU A 139 7.19 -2.42 -14.68
CA LEU A 139 7.18 -3.77 -14.11
C LEU A 139 5.85 -4.06 -13.42
N ALA A 140 5.30 -3.08 -12.70
CA ALA A 140 3.99 -3.21 -12.10
C ALA A 140 2.88 -3.52 -13.12
N ALA A 141 2.94 -2.92 -14.31
CA ALA A 141 1.97 -3.20 -15.36
C ALA A 141 2.06 -4.64 -15.88
N GLU A 142 3.27 -5.23 -15.94
CA GLU A 142 3.45 -6.64 -16.30
C GLU A 142 2.82 -7.55 -15.23
N ASP A 143 3.03 -7.25 -13.95
CA ASP A 143 2.41 -7.98 -12.83
C ASP A 143 0.88 -7.86 -12.85
N ILE A 144 0.36 -6.65 -13.12
CA ILE A 144 -1.06 -6.39 -13.26
C ILE A 144 -1.65 -7.13 -14.47
N GLU A 145 -0.94 -7.19 -15.59
CA GLU A 145 -1.36 -7.96 -16.77
C GLU A 145 -1.49 -9.45 -16.42
N GLN A 146 -0.49 -10.00 -15.73
CA GLN A 146 -0.51 -11.40 -15.29
C GLN A 146 -1.63 -11.69 -14.28
N PHE A 147 -1.89 -10.75 -13.38
CA PHE A 147 -3.01 -10.81 -12.46
C PHE A 147 -4.34 -10.81 -13.21
N VAL A 148 -4.52 -9.92 -14.19
CA VAL A 148 -5.74 -9.84 -15.02
C VAL A 148 -5.92 -11.10 -15.89
N LYS A 149 -4.85 -11.75 -16.34
CA LYS A 149 -4.96 -13.07 -17.00
C LYS A 149 -5.53 -14.13 -16.07
N THR A 150 -5.17 -14.10 -14.80
CA THR A 150 -5.63 -15.06 -13.77
C THR A 150 -7.05 -14.76 -13.32
N TYR A 151 -7.38 -13.49 -13.08
CA TYR A 151 -8.61 -13.05 -12.42
C TYR A 151 -9.57 -12.25 -13.33
N LYS A 152 -9.31 -12.24 -14.63
CA LYS A 152 -10.08 -11.64 -15.75
C LYS A 152 -10.15 -10.11 -15.81
N TYR A 153 -10.22 -9.42 -14.68
CA TYR A 153 -10.31 -7.95 -14.60
C TYR A 153 -9.84 -7.47 -13.23
N LEU A 154 -9.71 -6.15 -13.02
CA LEU A 154 -9.49 -5.52 -11.72
C LEU A 154 -10.80 -5.01 -11.13
N ASN A 155 -11.07 -5.27 -9.84
CA ASN A 155 -12.23 -4.71 -9.16
C ASN A 155 -12.02 -3.23 -8.79
N GLN A 156 -13.06 -2.57 -8.25
CA GLN A 156 -13.01 -1.15 -7.95
C GLN A 156 -11.91 -0.78 -6.95
N ALA A 157 -11.71 -1.59 -5.91
CA ALA A 157 -10.68 -1.34 -4.90
C ALA A 157 -9.26 -1.39 -5.51
N GLU A 158 -9.01 -2.40 -6.35
CA GLU A 158 -7.73 -2.58 -7.04
C GLU A 158 -7.46 -1.48 -8.09
N VAL A 159 -8.49 -1.02 -8.81
CA VAL A 159 -8.38 0.13 -9.71
C VAL A 159 -8.05 1.41 -8.92
N ASN A 160 -8.68 1.61 -7.75
CA ASN A 160 -8.40 2.77 -6.91
C ASN A 160 -6.95 2.78 -6.41
N GLU A 161 -6.35 1.62 -6.11
CA GLU A 161 -4.92 1.53 -5.77
C GLU A 161 -4.04 2.08 -6.90
N ILE A 162 -4.31 1.69 -8.15
CA ILE A 162 -3.58 2.20 -9.33
C ILE A 162 -3.76 3.71 -9.48
N LEU A 163 -4.96 4.22 -9.25
CA LEU A 163 -5.23 5.65 -9.36
C LEU A 163 -4.51 6.44 -8.26
N ASN A 164 -4.39 5.91 -7.06
CA ASN A 164 -3.69 6.60 -5.96
C ASN A 164 -2.17 6.65 -6.17
N ILE A 165 -1.60 5.70 -6.91
CA ILE A 165 -0.19 5.77 -7.34
C ILE A 165 0.09 6.99 -8.21
N GLN A 166 -0.95 7.58 -8.83
CA GLN A 166 -0.79 8.82 -9.59
C GLN A 166 -0.29 9.97 -8.71
N ASP A 167 -0.77 10.09 -7.48
CA ASP A 167 -0.34 11.15 -6.57
C ASP A 167 1.17 11.05 -6.29
N ASP A 168 1.70 9.83 -6.10
CA ASP A 168 3.13 9.57 -5.91
C ASP A 168 3.95 9.92 -7.16
N ALA A 169 3.42 9.64 -8.36
CA ALA A 169 4.08 9.97 -9.63
C ALA A 169 4.08 11.48 -9.88
N ASP A 170 2.98 12.16 -9.58
CA ASP A 170 2.84 13.61 -9.68
C ASP A 170 3.78 14.31 -8.67
N GLU A 171 3.93 13.78 -7.45
CA GLU A 171 4.92 14.27 -6.49
C GLU A 171 6.36 14.09 -7.01
N ALA A 172 6.68 12.94 -7.61
CA ALA A 172 7.99 12.70 -8.20
C ALA A 172 8.31 13.68 -9.35
N LEU A 173 7.33 13.99 -10.20
CA LEU A 173 7.44 14.99 -11.26
C LEU A 173 7.65 16.39 -10.70
N ASN A 174 6.92 16.78 -9.66
CA ASN A 174 7.09 18.06 -9.00
C ASN A 174 8.49 18.22 -8.41
N ASN A 175 9.01 17.17 -7.77
CA ASN A 175 10.37 17.15 -7.24
C ASN A 175 11.41 17.28 -8.36
N ALA A 176 11.28 16.50 -9.44
CA ALA A 176 12.17 16.59 -10.60
C ALA A 176 12.15 17.99 -11.25
N THR A 177 10.97 18.61 -11.35
CA THR A 177 10.80 19.98 -11.84
C THR A 177 11.52 20.99 -10.95
N SER A 178 11.41 20.84 -9.62
CA SER A 178 12.10 21.69 -8.65
C SER A 178 13.63 21.60 -8.79
N TYR A 179 14.16 20.37 -8.90
CA TYR A 179 15.60 20.17 -9.11
C TYR A 179 16.10 20.74 -10.43
N LEU A 180 15.35 20.56 -11.51
CA LEU A 180 15.69 21.12 -12.82
C LEU A 180 15.73 22.64 -12.78
N ARG A 181 14.71 23.26 -12.17
CA ARG A 181 14.67 24.72 -11.97
C ARG A 181 15.85 25.21 -11.13
N GLY A 182 16.13 24.56 -10.00
CA GLY A 182 17.24 24.93 -9.13
C GLY A 182 18.61 24.85 -9.83
N SER A 183 18.81 23.86 -10.71
CA SER A 183 20.01 23.79 -11.54
C SER A 183 20.11 24.94 -12.54
N HIS A 184 19.01 25.30 -13.21
CA HIS A 184 18.98 26.45 -14.10
C HIS A 184 19.29 27.76 -13.38
N GLU A 185 18.63 28.02 -12.25
CA GLU A 185 18.85 29.21 -11.43
C GLU A 185 20.29 29.30 -10.92
N SER A 186 20.88 28.16 -10.51
CA SER A 186 22.28 28.11 -10.08
C SER A 186 23.24 28.39 -11.24
N ILE A 187 22.98 27.89 -12.45
CA ILE A 187 23.80 28.20 -13.64
C ILE A 187 23.73 29.67 -13.96
N GLU A 188 22.52 30.25 -13.99
CA GLU A 188 22.32 31.68 -14.26
C GLU A 188 23.05 32.55 -13.23
N SER A 189 22.93 32.21 -11.94
CA SER A 189 23.65 32.89 -10.86
C SER A 189 25.18 32.85 -11.05
N ILE A 190 25.74 31.67 -11.37
CA ILE A 190 27.18 31.53 -11.62
C ILE A 190 27.61 32.35 -12.85
N GLN A 191 26.85 32.30 -13.94
CA GLN A 191 27.13 33.05 -15.15
C GLN A 191 27.07 34.57 -14.93
N LEU A 192 26.15 35.05 -14.09
CA LEU A 192 26.09 36.46 -13.70
C LEU A 192 27.32 36.86 -12.88
N LEU A 193 27.74 36.02 -11.92
CA LEU A 193 28.94 36.28 -11.11
C LEU A 193 30.20 36.33 -11.99
N LEU A 194 30.34 35.41 -12.96
CA LEU A 194 31.47 35.38 -13.90
C LEU A 194 31.59 36.64 -14.77
N ARG A 195 30.52 37.45 -14.91
CA ARG A 195 30.56 38.73 -15.64
C ARG A 195 31.10 39.90 -14.82
N ASN A 196 31.35 39.72 -13.52
CA ASN A 196 31.85 40.79 -12.68
C ASN A 196 33.31 41.12 -13.04
N PRO A 197 33.63 42.35 -13.46
CA PRO A 197 34.98 42.71 -13.91
C PRO A 197 36.02 42.72 -12.78
N ASN A 198 35.58 42.72 -11.52
CA ASN A 198 36.47 42.77 -10.35
C ASN A 198 36.79 41.38 -9.77
N LEU A 199 36.46 40.30 -10.49
CA LEU A 199 36.70 38.94 -10.01
C LEU A 199 38.20 38.61 -10.01
N SER A 200 38.67 37.94 -8.96
CA SER A 200 40.05 37.43 -8.95
C SER A 200 40.19 36.21 -9.88
N PRO A 201 41.40 35.92 -10.38
CA PRO A 201 41.63 34.70 -11.18
C PRO A 201 41.26 33.40 -10.45
N ALA A 202 41.48 33.34 -9.14
CA ALA A 202 41.15 32.17 -8.31
C ALA A 202 39.62 31.99 -8.18
N ASP A 203 38.89 33.08 -7.94
CA ASP A 203 37.43 33.05 -7.88
C ASP A 203 36.82 32.65 -9.23
N CYS A 204 37.43 33.10 -10.33
CA CYS A 204 37.00 32.77 -11.69
C CYS A 204 37.12 31.27 -11.94
N GLN A 205 38.28 30.68 -11.61
CA GLN A 205 38.50 29.25 -11.74
C GLN A 205 37.52 28.43 -10.87
N HIS A 206 37.28 28.85 -9.63
CA HIS A 206 36.33 28.19 -8.74
C HIS A 206 34.89 28.26 -9.28
N LEU A 207 34.47 29.40 -9.82
CA LEU A 207 33.16 29.54 -10.46
C LEU A 207 33.04 28.69 -11.73
N ASP A 208 34.09 28.59 -12.55
CA ASP A 208 34.11 27.73 -13.74
C ASP A 208 34.00 26.24 -13.38
N GLU A 209 34.70 25.80 -12.33
CA GLU A 209 34.58 24.43 -11.81
C GLU A 209 33.15 24.16 -11.30
N ARG A 210 32.59 25.10 -10.54
CA ARG A 210 31.21 25.00 -10.05
C ARG A 210 30.19 25.00 -11.20
N LEU A 211 30.42 25.78 -12.26
CA LEU A 211 29.60 25.80 -13.47
C LEU A 211 29.62 24.42 -14.15
N ARG A 212 30.80 23.81 -14.28
CA ARG A 212 30.95 22.47 -14.87
C ARG A 212 30.17 21.42 -14.08
N CYS A 213 30.30 21.41 -12.76
CA CYS A 213 29.54 20.52 -11.88
C CYS A 213 28.03 20.75 -12.00
N THR A 214 27.59 22.02 -12.01
CA THR A 214 26.15 22.36 -12.11
C THR A 214 25.57 21.97 -13.47
N ASN A 215 26.32 22.10 -14.56
CA ASN A 215 25.91 21.61 -15.88
C ASN A 215 25.73 20.09 -15.91
N ALA A 216 26.63 19.33 -15.26
CA ALA A 216 26.46 17.88 -15.14
C ALA A 216 25.20 17.52 -14.32
N LEU A 217 24.92 18.26 -13.24
CA LEU A 217 23.69 18.11 -12.47
C LEU A 217 22.45 18.44 -13.30
N LEU A 218 22.49 19.50 -14.12
CA LEU A 218 21.38 19.88 -15.00
C LEU A 218 20.99 18.72 -15.93
N VAL A 219 21.98 18.10 -16.58
CA VAL A 219 21.74 16.93 -17.46
C VAL A 219 21.13 15.76 -16.67
N SER A 220 21.57 15.53 -15.44
CA SER A 220 20.99 14.50 -14.56
C SER A 220 19.53 14.81 -14.21
N HIS A 221 19.24 16.04 -13.77
CA HIS A 221 17.89 16.46 -13.42
C HIS A 221 16.95 16.47 -14.63
N GLN A 222 17.45 16.79 -15.83
CA GLN A 222 16.67 16.71 -17.05
C GLN A 222 16.24 15.27 -17.35
N LYS A 223 17.15 14.30 -17.22
CA LYS A 223 16.80 12.87 -17.36
C LYS A 223 15.77 12.42 -16.32
N MET A 224 15.90 12.89 -15.08
CA MET A 224 14.92 12.59 -14.02
C MET A 224 13.54 13.17 -14.36
N PHE A 225 13.49 14.41 -14.85
CA PHE A 225 12.27 15.06 -15.28
C PHE A 225 11.60 14.34 -16.46
N ASP A 226 12.38 14.01 -17.50
CA ASP A 226 11.89 13.27 -18.66
C ASP A 226 11.32 11.90 -18.24
N GLY A 227 12.01 11.19 -17.34
CA GLY A 227 11.53 9.95 -16.76
C GLY A 227 10.22 10.11 -15.99
N ALA A 228 10.15 11.11 -15.11
CA ALA A 228 8.96 11.36 -14.29
C ALA A 228 7.73 11.73 -15.14
N ILE A 229 7.90 12.49 -16.23
CA ILE A 229 6.80 12.78 -17.17
C ILE A 229 6.26 11.50 -17.79
N LEU A 230 7.15 10.61 -18.25
CA LEU A 230 6.75 9.35 -18.86
C LEU A 230 6.02 8.46 -17.85
N ASP A 231 6.47 8.44 -16.60
CA ASP A 231 5.86 7.68 -15.52
C ASP A 231 4.45 8.18 -15.19
N VAL A 232 4.26 9.50 -15.05
CA VAL A 232 2.93 10.11 -14.84
C VAL A 232 1.98 9.74 -15.98
N GLY A 233 2.40 9.95 -17.24
CA GLY A 233 1.58 9.62 -18.41
C GLY A 233 1.23 8.13 -18.47
N PHE A 234 2.17 7.27 -18.09
CA PHE A 234 1.97 5.83 -18.04
C PHE A 234 0.94 5.41 -16.97
N VAL A 235 1.10 5.89 -15.73
CA VAL A 235 0.17 5.57 -14.63
C VAL A 235 -1.24 6.05 -14.94
N GLN A 236 -1.38 7.26 -15.48
CA GLN A 236 -2.68 7.79 -15.92
C GLN A 236 -3.33 6.90 -17.00
N ALA A 237 -2.57 6.48 -18.00
CA ALA A 237 -3.07 5.60 -19.06
C ALA A 237 -3.49 4.22 -18.50
N LEU A 238 -2.68 3.65 -17.61
CA LEU A 238 -2.94 2.36 -16.97
C LEU A 238 -4.23 2.41 -16.12
N GLY A 239 -4.37 3.42 -15.26
CA GLY A 239 -5.55 3.61 -14.45
C GLY A 239 -6.81 3.80 -15.28
N LYS A 240 -6.74 4.61 -16.35
CA LYS A 240 -7.86 4.81 -17.28
C LYS A 240 -8.26 3.51 -17.98
N TYR A 241 -7.30 2.75 -18.49
CA TYR A 241 -7.54 1.48 -19.18
C TYR A 241 -8.31 0.48 -18.29
N HIS A 242 -7.85 0.25 -17.06
CA HIS A 242 -8.51 -0.68 -16.16
C HIS A 242 -9.87 -0.18 -15.67
N LYS A 243 -10.04 1.14 -15.52
CA LYS A 243 -11.35 1.75 -15.22
C LYS A 243 -12.36 1.49 -16.34
N GLU A 244 -11.95 1.60 -17.61
CA GLU A 244 -12.81 1.30 -18.76
C GLU A 244 -13.17 -0.19 -18.86
N ILE A 245 -12.23 -1.09 -18.55
CA ILE A 245 -12.49 -2.53 -18.49
C ILE A 245 -13.53 -2.85 -17.41
N LEU A 246 -13.35 -2.29 -16.22
CA LEU A 246 -14.27 -2.50 -15.11
C LEU A 246 -15.69 -2.03 -15.47
N ALA A 247 -15.83 -0.85 -16.07
CA ALA A 247 -17.11 -0.33 -16.54
C ALA A 247 -17.78 -1.24 -17.58
N LYS A 248 -17.02 -1.82 -18.52
CA LYS A 248 -17.55 -2.80 -19.49
C LYS A 248 -18.00 -4.09 -18.82
N HIS A 249 -17.29 -4.53 -17.78
CA HIS A 249 -17.65 -5.73 -17.04
C HIS A 249 -18.94 -5.53 -16.22
N THR A 250 -19.06 -4.41 -15.50
CA THR A 250 -20.26 -4.11 -14.72
C THR A 250 -21.50 -3.96 -15.60
N ALA A 251 -21.39 -3.27 -16.74
CA ALA A 251 -22.49 -3.12 -17.70
C ALA A 251 -22.96 -4.45 -18.31
N ARG A 252 -22.08 -5.46 -18.44
CA ARG A 252 -22.44 -6.80 -18.93
C ARG A 252 -23.13 -7.66 -17.89
N VAL A 253 -22.91 -7.40 -16.60
CA VAL A 253 -23.53 -8.15 -15.50
C VAL A 253 -24.94 -7.61 -15.18
N SER A 254 -25.24 -6.36 -15.56
CA SER A 254 -26.55 -5.72 -15.35
C SER A 254 -27.58 -5.95 -16.46
N ASN A 255 -27.24 -6.69 -17.53
CA ASN A 255 -28.13 -7.05 -18.64
C ASN A 255 -28.34 -8.57 -18.67
#